data_AF-A0A959NED6-F1
#
_entry.id   AF-A0A959NED6-F1
#
_cell.length_a   1.000
_cell.length_b   1.000
_cell.length_c   1.000
_cell.angle_alpha   90.00
_cell.angle_beta   90.00
_cell.angle_gamma   90.00
#
_symmetry.space_group_name_H-M   'P 1'
#
loop_
_entity.id
_entity.type
_entity.pdbx_description
1 polymer ?
#
loop_
_entity_poly.entity_id
_entity_poly.type
_entity_poly.pdbx_seq_one_letter_code
_entity_poly.pdbx_strand_id
1 'polypeptide(L)'
;MSTPVINRKINLLQATSINMIDMVGIGPFIVMPMVVAQFQDGMFIWAWVFGAFTALVDAMTWSELGAKYPLAGGTYQFHRIAYGEKGGRLMSFLFVWQTIIQAPLVVASAAIGFAQYLTFLVPMEVWQQKIVSGGLVMLVFILLYRKIETIGKISVVMG
;
A
#
# COMPACT_ATOMS: atom_id res chain seq x y z
N MET A 1 11.11 23.42 -22.94
CA MET A 1 11.32 22.87 -21.58
C MET A 1 12.01 21.53 -21.75
N SER A 2 13.22 21.38 -21.24
CA SER A 2 13.97 20.12 -21.27
C SER A 2 13.19 19.06 -20.49
N THR A 3 12.88 17.94 -21.13
CA THR A 3 12.24 16.78 -20.49
C THR A 3 13.14 16.33 -19.34
N PRO A 4 12.68 16.31 -18.09
CA PRO A 4 13.51 15.84 -16.98
C PRO A 4 13.91 14.40 -17.25
N VAL A 5 15.22 14.11 -17.20
CA VAL A 5 15.75 12.76 -17.41
C VAL A 5 15.39 11.93 -16.18
N ILE A 6 14.30 11.17 -16.27
CA ILE A 6 13.88 10.26 -15.19
C ILE A 6 14.77 9.03 -15.24
N ASN A 7 15.57 8.82 -14.20
CA ASN A 7 16.33 7.58 -14.03
C ASN A 7 15.37 6.44 -13.65
N ARG A 8 14.87 5.71 -14.65
CA ARG A 8 13.94 4.59 -14.47
C ARG A 8 14.69 3.37 -13.93
N LYS A 9 14.67 3.20 -12.61
CA LYS A 9 15.35 2.11 -11.89
C LYS A 9 14.50 0.85 -11.68
N ILE A 10 13.20 0.94 -11.98
CA ILE A 10 12.22 -0.13 -11.80
C ILE A 10 11.63 -0.45 -13.18
N ASN A 11 11.62 -1.73 -13.56
CA ASN A 11 10.99 -2.20 -14.78
C ASN A 11 9.48 -2.50 -14.58
N LEU A 12 8.74 -2.76 -15.65
CA LEU A 12 7.29 -3.00 -15.57
C LEU A 12 6.94 -4.17 -14.64
N LEU A 13 7.65 -5.30 -14.76
CA LEU A 13 7.40 -6.48 -13.93
C LEU A 13 7.60 -6.17 -12.44
N GLN A 14 8.69 -5.47 -12.10
CA GLN A 14 8.98 -5.04 -10.73
C GLN A 14 7.91 -4.06 -10.23
N ALA A 15 7.48 -3.11 -11.05
CA ALA A 15 6.44 -2.16 -10.67
C ALA A 15 5.09 -2.85 -10.40
N THR A 16 4.68 -3.78 -11.27
CA THR A 16 3.47 -4.58 -11.08
C THR A 16 3.57 -5.49 -9.86
N SER A 17 4.70 -6.16 -9.64
CA SER A 17 4.90 -7.04 -8.49
C SER A 17 4.87 -6.25 -7.17
N ILE A 18 5.51 -5.07 -7.13
CA ILE A 18 5.45 -4.16 -5.97
C ILE A 18 3.99 -3.76 -5.70
N ASN A 19 3.24 -3.38 -6.74
CA ASN A 19 1.84 -3.00 -6.59
C ASN A 19 0.97 -4.17 -6.09
N MET A 20 1.18 -5.39 -6.61
CA MET A 20 0.44 -6.57 -6.15
C MET A 20 0.71 -6.89 -4.67
N ILE A 21 1.97 -6.82 -4.22
CA ILE A 21 2.33 -7.04 -2.81
C ILE A 21 1.71 -5.96 -1.91
N ASP A 22 1.69 -4.71 -2.35
CA ASP A 22 1.09 -3.60 -1.59
C ASP A 22 -0.43 -3.75 -1.46
N MET A 23 -1.11 -4.28 -2.49
CA MET A 23 -2.55 -4.55 -2.47
C MET A 23 -2.91 -5.76 -1.59
N VAL A 24 -2.14 -6.86 -1.69
CA VAL A 24 -2.40 -8.09 -0.94
C VAL A 24 -1.73 -8.03 0.44
N GLY A 25 -2.27 -7.18 1.31
CA GLY A 25 -1.83 -7.06 2.70
C GLY A 25 -2.43 -8.10 3.66
N ILE A 26 -2.33 -7.83 4.97
CA ILE A 26 -2.94 -8.68 6.02
C ILE A 26 -4.48 -8.56 6.07
N GLY A 27 -5.04 -7.53 5.44
CA GLY A 27 -6.46 -7.18 5.49
C GLY A 27 -7.41 -8.35 5.20
N PRO A 28 -7.28 -9.05 4.06
CA PRO A 28 -8.12 -10.20 3.75
C PRO A 28 -8.06 -11.30 4.83
N PHE A 29 -6.89 -11.58 5.39
CA PHE A 29 -6.71 -12.65 6.38
C PHE A 29 -7.37 -12.35 7.73
N ILE A 30 -7.51 -11.08 8.08
CA ILE A 30 -8.16 -10.65 9.33
C ILE A 30 -9.65 -10.39 9.11
N VAL A 31 -10.00 -9.68 8.03
CA VAL A 31 -11.35 -9.19 7.79
C VAL A 31 -12.28 -10.26 7.22
N MET A 32 -11.79 -11.14 6.32
CA MET A 32 -12.66 -12.15 5.70
C MET A 32 -13.29 -13.10 6.71
N PRO A 33 -12.55 -13.68 7.69
CA PRO A 33 -13.16 -14.52 8.72
C PRO A 33 -14.22 -13.79 9.54
N MET A 34 -13.99 -12.52 9.88
CA MET A 34 -14.96 -11.70 10.63
C MET A 34 -16.25 -11.48 9.83
N VAL A 35 -16.12 -11.15 8.53
CA VAL A 35 -17.28 -10.91 7.66
C VAL A 35 -18.06 -12.22 7.44
N VAL A 36 -17.38 -13.33 7.17
CA VAL A 36 -18.03 -14.64 6.96
C VAL A 36 -18.74 -15.12 8.23
N ALA A 37 -18.14 -14.92 9.41
CA ALA A 37 -18.77 -15.27 10.68
C ALA A 37 -20.08 -14.49 10.93
N GLN A 38 -20.15 -13.24 10.46
CA GLN A 38 -21.30 -12.36 10.67
C GLN A 38 -22.37 -12.47 9.57
N PHE A 39 -21.98 -12.80 8.33
CA PHE A 39 -22.87 -12.87 7.17
C PHE A 39 -22.84 -14.27 6.56
N GLN A 40 -23.60 -15.20 7.17
CA GLN A 40 -23.64 -16.61 6.76
C GLN A 40 -24.44 -16.88 5.49
N ASP A 41 -25.22 -15.90 5.02
CA ASP A 41 -26.12 -16.04 3.85
C ASP A 41 -25.38 -15.95 2.49
N GLY A 42 -24.04 -15.91 2.48
CA GLY A 42 -23.24 -15.83 1.25
C GLY A 42 -23.22 -14.44 0.59
N MET A 43 -23.94 -13.46 1.16
CA MET A 43 -24.03 -12.09 0.60
C MET A 43 -22.68 -11.37 0.51
N PHE A 44 -21.68 -11.78 1.29
CA PHE A 44 -20.33 -11.21 1.25
C PHE A 44 -19.67 -11.30 -0.14
N ILE A 45 -20.06 -12.28 -0.97
CA ILE A 45 -19.56 -12.42 -2.35
C ILE A 45 -19.93 -11.20 -3.19
N TRP A 46 -21.14 -10.66 -3.02
CA TRP A 46 -21.57 -9.45 -3.75
C TRP A 46 -20.78 -8.22 -3.34
N ALA A 47 -20.47 -8.07 -2.05
CA ALA A 47 -19.58 -7.02 -1.57
C ALA A 47 -18.17 -7.15 -2.20
N TRP A 48 -17.68 -8.38 -2.36
CA TRP A 48 -16.40 -8.67 -2.99
C TRP A 48 -16.40 -8.34 -4.48
N VAL A 49 -17.44 -8.75 -5.22
CA VAL A 49 -17.62 -8.43 -6.65
C VAL A 49 -17.69 -6.92 -6.85
N PHE A 50 -18.45 -6.22 -6.00
CA PHE A 50 -18.54 -4.76 -6.06
C PHE A 50 -17.19 -4.11 -5.78
N GLY A 51 -16.46 -4.57 -4.76
CA GLY A 51 -15.11 -4.08 -4.46
C GLY A 51 -14.09 -4.33 -5.58
N ALA A 52 -14.14 -5.49 -6.22
CA ALA A 52 -13.28 -5.80 -7.37
C ALA A 52 -13.59 -4.89 -8.56
N PHE A 53 -14.87 -4.62 -8.82
CA PHE A 53 -15.29 -3.71 -9.88
C PHE A 53 -14.86 -2.26 -9.62
N THR A 54 -15.05 -1.74 -8.40
CA THR A 54 -14.60 -0.37 -8.06
C THR A 54 -13.09 -0.24 -8.11
N ALA A 55 -12.34 -1.25 -7.66
CA ALA A 55 -10.88 -1.28 -7.77
C ALA A 55 -10.40 -1.27 -9.23
N LEU A 56 -11.10 -1.97 -10.13
CA LEU A 56 -10.79 -1.96 -11.56
C LEU A 56 -10.97 -0.56 -12.18
N VAL A 57 -12.09 0.11 -11.88
CA VAL A 57 -12.37 1.46 -12.37
C VAL A 57 -11.34 2.48 -11.85
N ASP A 58 -10.96 2.36 -10.58
CA ASP A 58 -9.89 3.18 -9.98
C ASP A 58 -8.56 2.94 -10.72
N ALA A 59 -8.15 1.67 -10.89
CA ALA A 59 -6.92 1.32 -11.58
C ALA A 59 -6.85 1.85 -13.02
N MET A 60 -7.96 1.80 -13.77
CA MET A 60 -8.05 2.39 -15.11
C MET A 60 -7.77 3.89 -15.08
N THR A 61 -8.42 4.61 -14.15
CA THR A 61 -8.23 6.06 -13.96
C THR A 61 -6.76 6.40 -13.66
N TRP A 62 -6.13 5.64 -12.75
CA TRP A 62 -4.70 5.82 -12.43
C TRP A 62 -3.79 5.52 -13.61
N SER A 63 -4.12 4.52 -14.44
CA SER A 63 -3.35 4.18 -15.64
C SER A 63 -3.37 5.29 -16.69
N GLU A 64 -4.54 5.89 -16.94
CA GLU A 64 -4.69 7.00 -17.89
C GLU A 64 -3.91 8.23 -17.42
N LEU A 65 -3.98 8.52 -16.12
CA LEU A 65 -3.28 9.64 -15.52
C LEU A 65 -1.76 9.45 -15.56
N GLY A 66 -1.27 8.24 -15.26
CA GLY A 66 0.14 7.87 -15.38
C GLY A 66 0.67 7.90 -16.81
N ALA A 67 -0.14 7.51 -17.80
CA ALA A 67 0.21 7.58 -19.21
C ALA A 67 0.24 9.03 -19.72
N LYS A 68 -0.73 9.87 -19.29
CA LYS A 68 -0.84 11.27 -19.71
C LYS A 68 0.21 12.19 -19.07
N TYR A 69 0.58 11.93 -17.82
CA TYR A 69 1.55 12.75 -17.08
C TYR A 69 2.72 11.90 -16.56
N PRO A 70 3.71 11.56 -17.42
CA PRO A 70 4.87 10.74 -17.05
C PRO A 70 5.90 11.55 -16.27
N LEU A 71 5.48 12.21 -15.20
CA LEU A 71 6.28 13.08 -14.35
C LEU A 71 6.74 12.34 -13.10
N ALA A 72 7.95 12.65 -12.63
CA ALA A 72 8.39 12.17 -11.32
C ALA A 72 7.58 12.88 -10.22
N GLY A 73 6.94 12.12 -9.33
CA GLY A 73 6.16 12.65 -8.19
C GLY A 73 4.80 12.00 -7.95
N GLY A 74 4.29 11.18 -8.87
CA GLY A 74 3.06 10.39 -8.67
C GLY A 74 1.87 11.22 -8.20
N THR A 75 1.18 10.74 -7.15
CA THR A 75 -0.03 11.33 -6.58
C THR A 75 0.13 12.80 -6.18
N TYR A 76 1.31 13.20 -5.67
CA TYR A 76 1.59 14.60 -5.33
C TYR A 76 1.45 15.51 -6.56
N GLN A 77 2.04 15.09 -7.69
CA GLN A 77 2.02 15.89 -8.91
C GLN A 77 0.63 15.89 -9.55
N PHE A 78 -0.10 14.79 -9.45
CA PHE A 78 -1.48 14.70 -9.93
C PHE A 78 -2.42 15.67 -9.20
N HIS A 79 -2.30 15.81 -7.87
CA HIS A 79 -3.06 16.81 -7.11
C HIS A 79 -2.72 18.23 -7.55
N ARG A 80 -1.45 18.51 -7.84
CA ARG A 80 -1.03 19.82 -8.34
C ARG A 80 -1.64 20.14 -9.70
N ILE A 81 -1.72 19.15 -10.60
CA ILE A 81 -2.30 19.31 -11.94
C ILE A 81 -3.82 19.47 -11.86
N ALA A 82 -4.50 18.63 -11.07
CA ALA A 82 -5.96 18.62 -10.95
C ALA A 82 -6.53 19.92 -10.37
N TYR A 83 -5.86 20.52 -9.39
CA TYR A 83 -6.35 21.72 -8.68
C TYR A 83 -5.73 23.04 -9.16
N GLY A 84 -4.89 23.02 -10.21
CA GLY A 84 -4.26 24.19 -10.80
C GLY A 84 -3.28 24.93 -9.88
N GLU A 85 -2.78 26.09 -10.30
CA GLU A 85 -1.70 26.79 -9.59
C GLU A 85 -2.10 27.32 -8.20
N LYS A 86 -3.35 27.75 -8.02
CA LYS A 86 -3.81 28.35 -6.75
C LYS A 86 -4.18 27.31 -5.69
N GLY A 87 -4.85 26.22 -6.08
CA GLY A 87 -5.29 25.16 -5.16
C GLY A 87 -4.33 23.97 -5.08
N GLY A 88 -3.57 23.71 -6.15
CA GLY A 88 -2.70 22.54 -6.28
C GLY A 88 -1.61 22.46 -5.22
N ARG A 89 -1.00 23.59 -4.83
CA ARG A 89 0.05 23.59 -3.79
C ARG A 89 -0.50 23.19 -2.43
N LEU A 90 -1.69 23.68 -2.07
CA LEU A 90 -2.35 23.34 -0.82
C LEU A 90 -2.78 21.87 -0.81
N MET A 91 -3.43 21.39 -1.88
CA MET A 91 -3.87 19.99 -1.96
C MET A 91 -2.71 19.01 -1.93
N SER A 92 -1.61 19.32 -2.62
CA SER A 92 -0.41 18.49 -2.60
C SER A 92 0.29 18.51 -1.23
N PHE A 93 0.26 19.65 -0.52
CA PHE A 93 0.74 19.74 0.85
C PHE A 93 -0.11 18.90 1.82
N LEU A 94 -1.44 19.03 1.75
CA LEU A 94 -2.36 18.26 2.57
C LEU A 94 -2.20 16.75 2.32
N PHE A 95 -1.98 16.35 1.06
CA PHE A 95 -1.68 14.97 0.70
C PHE A 95 -0.41 14.44 1.39
N VAL A 96 0.68 15.20 1.38
CA VAL A 96 1.93 14.79 2.06
C VAL A 96 1.73 14.78 3.56
N TRP A 97 1.06 15.80 4.11
CA TRP A 97 0.80 15.91 5.54
C TRP A 97 -0.04 14.74 6.08
N GLN A 98 -1.12 14.36 5.39
CA GLN A 98 -1.90 13.18 5.77
C GLN A 98 -1.05 11.90 5.65
N THR A 99 -0.20 11.80 4.63
CA THR A 99 0.63 10.60 4.40
C THR A 99 1.64 10.41 5.51
N ILE A 100 2.22 11.50 6.05
CA ILE A 100 3.14 11.45 7.19
C ILE A 100 2.47 10.85 8.43
N ILE A 101 1.19 11.13 8.63
CA ILE A 101 0.42 10.59 9.77
C ILE A 101 -0.05 9.15 9.47
N GLN A 102 -0.54 8.92 8.26
CA GLN A 102 -1.14 7.65 7.85
C GLN A 102 -0.10 6.53 7.67
N ALA A 103 1.06 6.81 7.08
CA ALA A 103 2.03 5.78 6.74
C ALA A 103 2.54 4.99 7.97
N PRO A 104 2.91 5.63 9.10
CA PRO A 104 3.27 4.91 10.32
C PRO A 104 2.10 4.09 10.89
N LEU A 105 0.86 4.59 10.80
CA LEU A 105 -0.32 3.88 11.26
C LEU A 105 -0.54 2.59 10.44
N VAL A 106 -0.39 2.67 9.11
CA VAL A 106 -0.52 1.51 8.22
C VAL A 106 0.52 0.43 8.58
N VAL A 107 1.78 0.82 8.75
CA VAL A 107 2.85 -0.13 9.14
C VAL A 107 2.60 -0.71 10.52
N ALA A 108 2.14 0.09 11.48
CA ALA A 108 1.80 -0.38 12.83
C ALA A 108 0.62 -1.37 12.79
N SER A 109 -0.44 -1.08 12.05
CA SER A 109 -1.59 -1.98 11.88
C SER A 109 -1.18 -3.29 11.22
N ALA A 110 -0.33 -3.26 10.20
CA ALA A 110 0.21 -4.47 9.57
C ALA A 110 1.02 -5.32 10.55
N ALA A 111 1.88 -4.67 11.36
CA ALA A 111 2.71 -5.39 12.34
C ALA A 111 1.89 -6.00 13.48
N ILE A 112 0.89 -5.28 13.98
CA ILE A 112 -0.06 -5.79 14.98
C ILE A 112 -0.84 -6.98 14.42
N GLY A 113 -1.39 -6.83 13.21
CA GLY A 113 -2.12 -7.90 12.53
C GLY A 113 -1.26 -9.15 12.31
N PHE A 114 0.01 -8.97 11.93
CA PHE A 114 0.98 -10.06 11.83
C PHE A 114 1.20 -10.76 13.17
N ALA A 115 1.46 -10.01 14.24
CA ALA A 115 1.69 -10.59 15.57
C ALA A 115 0.46 -11.33 16.10
N GLN A 116 -0.74 -10.81 15.85
CA GLN A 116 -2.00 -11.48 16.17
C GLN A 116 -2.14 -12.78 15.38
N TYR A 117 -1.88 -12.77 14.08
CA TYR A 117 -1.98 -13.97 13.26
C TYR A 117 -0.92 -15.02 13.62
N LEU A 118 0.28 -14.59 14.04
CA LEU A 118 1.34 -15.49 14.51
C LEU A 118 0.93 -16.28 15.76
N THR A 119 -0.04 -15.79 16.55
CA THR A 119 -0.56 -16.53 17.71
C THR A 119 -1.22 -17.85 17.34
N PHE A 120 -1.74 -17.98 16.11
CA PHE A 120 -2.29 -19.25 15.62
C PHE A 120 -1.21 -20.33 15.46
N LEU A 121 0.05 -19.95 15.23
CA LEU A 121 1.18 -20.87 15.08
C LEU A 121 1.94 -21.06 16.40
N VAL A 122 2.17 -19.97 17.12
CA VAL A 122 2.91 -19.95 18.38
C VAL A 122 2.05 -19.20 19.41
N PRO A 123 1.45 -19.89 20.40
CA PRO A 123 0.69 -19.23 21.45
C PRO A 123 1.54 -18.19 22.16
N MET A 124 1.08 -16.94 22.18
CA MET A 124 1.82 -15.80 22.75
C MET A 124 0.90 -14.92 23.60
N GLU A 125 1.43 -14.46 24.73
CA GLU A 125 0.78 -13.46 25.57
C GLU A 125 0.82 -12.06 24.92
N VAL A 126 -0.02 -11.15 25.43
CA VAL A 126 -0.16 -9.78 24.91
C VAL A 126 1.16 -9.01 24.91
N TRP A 127 1.99 -9.18 25.93
CA TRP A 127 3.32 -8.55 25.99
C TRP A 127 4.26 -9.08 24.89
N GLN A 128 4.26 -10.39 24.65
CA GLN A 128 5.07 -11.00 23.59
C GLN A 128 4.63 -10.51 22.20
N GLN A 129 3.32 -10.40 21.95
CA GLN A 129 2.80 -9.85 20.70
C GLN A 129 3.24 -8.38 20.48
N LYS A 130 3.28 -7.57 21.53
CA LYS A 130 3.78 -6.19 21.46
C LYS A 130 5.27 -6.14 21.11
N ILE A 131 6.09 -7.01 21.71
CA ILE A 131 7.52 -7.12 21.37
C ILE A 131 7.67 -7.52 19.91
N VAL A 132 6.96 -8.55 19.44
CA VAL A 132 7.03 -9.02 18.05
C VAL A 132 6.63 -7.92 17.08
N SER A 133 5.52 -7.22 17.35
CA SER A 133 5.05 -6.10 16.52
C SER A 133 6.08 -4.98 16.46
N GLY A 134 6.60 -4.55 17.61
CA GLY A 134 7.63 -3.50 17.67
C GLY A 134 8.94 -3.91 16.99
N GLY A 135 9.36 -5.17 17.17
CA GLY A 135 10.50 -5.77 16.50
C GLY A 135 10.35 -5.76 14.99
N LEU A 136 9.17 -6.13 14.48
CA LEU A 136 8.88 -6.11 13.05
C LEU A 136 8.90 -4.70 12.48
N VAL A 137 8.31 -3.71 13.17
CA VAL A 137 8.37 -2.30 12.73
C VAL A 137 9.82 -1.81 12.66
N MET A 138 10.63 -2.09 13.68
CA MET A 138 12.05 -1.73 13.67
C MET A 138 12.82 -2.43 12.54
N LEU A 139 12.56 -3.72 12.32
CA LEU A 139 13.15 -4.48 11.22
C LEU A 139 12.80 -3.85 9.86
N VAL A 140 11.52 -3.57 9.62
CA VAL A 140 11.06 -2.92 8.38
C VAL A 140 11.73 -1.56 8.22
N PHE A 141 11.76 -0.75 9.27
CA PHE A 141 12.43 0.56 9.25
C PHE A 141 13.92 0.45 8.87
N ILE A 142 14.65 -0.54 9.42
CA ILE A 142 16.04 -0.81 9.05
C ILE A 142 16.13 -1.26 7.59
N LEU A 143 15.21 -2.10 7.12
CA LEU A 143 15.19 -2.58 5.74
C LEU A 143 14.90 -1.47 4.72
N LEU A 144 14.19 -0.40 5.10
CA LEU A 144 13.94 0.76 4.23
C LEU A 144 15.23 1.51 3.85
N TYR A 145 16.34 1.35 4.59
CA TYR A 145 17.64 1.90 4.20
C TYR A 145 18.27 1.15 3.00
N ARG A 146 17.73 0.00 2.57
CA ARG A 146 18.21 -0.68 1.36
C ARG A 146 17.86 0.10 0.09
N LYS A 147 18.72 -0.04 -0.92
CA LYS A 147 18.50 0.52 -2.26
C LYS A 147 17.19 -0.01 -2.85
N ILE A 148 16.41 0.90 -3.44
CA ILE A 148 15.11 0.62 -4.08
C ILE A 148 15.22 -0.46 -5.18
N GLU A 149 16.36 -0.55 -5.86
CA GLU A 149 16.67 -1.58 -6.88
C GLU A 149 16.64 -3.01 -6.30
N THR A 150 17.07 -3.16 -5.04
CA THR A 150 17.03 -4.45 -4.33
C THR A 150 15.60 -4.82 -3.96
N ILE A 151 14.78 -3.83 -3.56
CA ILE A 151 13.37 -4.03 -3.24
C ILE A 151 12.61 -4.52 -4.47
N GLY A 152 12.86 -3.93 -5.65
CA GLY A 152 12.26 -4.37 -6.91
C GLY A 152 12.56 -5.83 -7.24
N LYS A 153 13.79 -6.29 -7.04
CA LYS A 153 14.15 -7.71 -7.26
C LYS A 153 13.47 -8.65 -6.25
N ILE A 154 13.42 -8.28 -4.98
CA ILE A 154 12.75 -9.07 -3.93
C ILE A 154 11.26 -9.19 -4.24
N SER A 155 10.64 -8.10 -4.70
CA SER A 155 9.21 -8.06 -4.99
C SER A 155 8.80 -9.05 -6.08
N VAL A 156 9.63 -9.25 -7.11
CA VAL A 156 9.35 -10.24 -8.19
C VAL A 156 9.42 -11.68 -7.69
N VAL A 157 10.16 -11.95 -6.60
CA VAL A 157 10.23 -13.28 -6.00
C VAL A 157 9.06 -13.53 -5.04
N MET A 158 8.56 -12.47 -4.41
CA MET A 158 7.52 -12.55 -3.37
C MET A 158 6.09 -12.36 -3.90
N GLY A 159 5.91 -11.62 -5.00
CA GLY A 159 4.61 -11.33 -5.63
C GLY A 159 4.32 -12.26 -6.80
#